data_AF-A0A9J5XMV0-F1
#
_entry.id   AF-A0A9J5XMV0-F1
#
_cell.length_a   1.000
_cell.length_b   1.000
_cell.length_c   1.000
_cell.angle_alpha   90.00
_cell.angle_beta   90.00
_cell.angle_gamma   90.00
#
_symmetry.space_group_name_H-M   'P 1'
#
loop_
_entity.id
_entity.type
_entity.pdbx_description
1 polymer ?
#
loop_
_entity_poly.entity_id
_entity_poly.type
_entity_poly.pdbx_seq_one_letter_code
_entity_poly.pdbx_strand_id
1 'polypeptide(L)'
;MVKYGKIFSLKFGYTPIVVVSSAKLAKPVLKTQDLSKKIQSFSPIREDEVSRMIKKISQQAASSQITNLSRLMISLTSTIICRVAFGVRFDEEAHERKSFDYLLAEAQAMMATIFVSAFFLFLSWIDKLTGLTDRLERNFKNLNEFYEELIEQH
;
A
#
# COMPACT_ATOMS: atom_id res chain seq x y z
N MET A 1 -0.13 -32.69 -5.90
CA MET A 1 -1.01 -32.07 -4.87
C MET A 1 -0.21 -31.94 -3.58
N VAL A 2 -0.29 -30.78 -2.93
CA VAL A 2 0.61 -30.32 -1.85
C VAL A 2 0.63 -31.32 -0.67
N LYS A 3 1.83 -31.74 -0.24
CA LYS A 3 2.08 -32.75 0.82
C LYS A 3 1.73 -32.30 2.25
N TYR A 4 1.19 -31.09 2.45
CA TYR A 4 0.98 -30.47 3.76
C TYR A 4 -0.48 -30.04 3.96
N GLY A 5 -0.94 -30.05 5.22
CA GLY A 5 -2.31 -29.71 5.62
C GLY A 5 -2.69 -28.24 5.44
N LYS A 6 -3.92 -27.88 5.84
CA LYS A 6 -4.51 -26.53 5.68
C LYS A 6 -3.89 -25.44 6.55
N ILE A 7 -3.13 -25.83 7.57
CA ILE A 7 -2.24 -25.00 8.38
C ILE A 7 -0.96 -25.81 8.56
N PHE A 8 0.18 -25.18 8.36
CA PHE A 8 1.48 -25.79 8.64
C PHE A 8 2.49 -24.72 9.05
N SER A 9 3.54 -25.13 9.76
CA SER A 9 4.63 -24.26 10.16
C SER A 9 5.86 -24.56 9.32
N LEU A 10 6.54 -23.51 8.86
CA LEU A 10 7.85 -23.56 8.24
C LEU A 10 8.83 -22.82 9.13
N LYS A 11 10.07 -23.28 9.22
CA LYS A 11 11.15 -22.50 9.84
C LYS A 11 12.02 -21.93 8.73
N PHE A 12 12.05 -20.61 8.63
CA PHE A 12 13.03 -19.89 7.81
C PHE A 12 14.07 -19.29 8.75
N GLY A 13 15.25 -19.90 8.77
CA GLY A 13 16.27 -19.57 9.77
C GLY A 13 15.77 -19.82 11.19
N TYR A 14 15.89 -18.80 12.03
CA TYR A 14 15.42 -18.85 13.43
C TYR A 14 13.96 -18.41 13.59
N THR A 15 13.32 -17.95 12.51
CA THR A 15 11.96 -17.40 12.53
C THR A 15 10.93 -18.48 12.16
N PRO A 16 10.05 -18.90 13.09
CA PRO A 16 8.94 -19.78 12.75
C PRO A 16 7.84 -19.00 12.02
N ILE A 17 7.43 -19.49 10.84
CA ILE A 17 6.36 -18.93 10.02
C ILE A 17 5.20 -19.92 10.00
N VAL A 18 4.00 -19.46 10.34
CA VAL A 18 2.77 -20.25 10.20
C VAL A 18 2.10 -19.88 8.88
N VAL A 19 1.93 -20.87 8.01
CA VAL A 19 1.23 -20.73 6.73
C VAL A 19 -0.19 -21.25 6.89
N VAL A 20 -1.17 -20.38 6.62
CA VAL A 20 -2.59 -20.72 6.63
C VAL A 20 -3.10 -20.69 5.19
N SER A 21 -3.31 -21.86 4.59
CA SER A 21 -3.72 -21.98 3.18
C SER A 21 -5.23 -22.09 2.98
N SER A 22 -5.99 -22.21 4.07
CA SER A 22 -7.46 -22.29 4.04
C SER A 22 -8.11 -20.96 4.39
N ALA A 23 -8.93 -20.41 3.49
CA ALA A 23 -9.71 -19.19 3.74
C ALA A 23 -10.59 -19.29 5.01
N LYS A 24 -11.16 -20.48 5.29
CA LYS A 24 -11.95 -20.72 6.51
C LYS A 24 -11.13 -20.54 7.78
N LEU A 25 -9.84 -20.85 7.73
CA LEU A 25 -8.91 -20.77 8.86
C LEU A 25 -8.21 -19.41 8.92
N ALA A 26 -7.99 -18.75 7.78
CA ALA A 26 -7.44 -17.40 7.72
C ALA A 26 -8.41 -16.35 8.26
N LYS A 27 -9.73 -16.53 8.07
CA LYS A 27 -10.76 -15.58 8.49
C LYS A 27 -10.66 -15.13 9.96
N PRO A 28 -10.53 -16.01 10.97
CA PRO A 28 -10.35 -15.58 12.35
C PRO A 28 -8.97 -14.95 12.62
N VAL A 29 -7.90 -15.43 11.95
CA VAL A 29 -6.53 -14.88 12.08
C VAL A 29 -6.44 -13.45 11.57
N LEU A 30 -7.13 -13.18 10.45
CA LEU A 30 -7.16 -11.86 9.81
C LEU A 30 -8.24 -10.94 10.39
N LYS A 31 -8.98 -11.37 11.43
CA LYS A 31 -10.04 -10.55 12.02
C LYS A 31 -9.43 -9.42 12.85
N THR A 32 -9.31 -8.24 12.27
CA THR A 32 -8.91 -7.01 12.96
C THR A 32 -10.12 -6.35 13.61
N GLN A 33 -10.15 -6.24 14.95
CA GLN A 33 -11.33 -5.75 15.70
C GLN A 33 -11.68 -4.27 15.41
N ASP A 34 -10.69 -3.42 15.12
CA ASP A 34 -10.91 -1.98 14.97
C ASP A 34 -11.23 -1.51 13.54
N LEU A 35 -11.06 -2.38 12.53
CA LEU A 35 -11.14 -1.97 11.14
C LEU A 35 -12.59 -1.72 10.68
N SER A 36 -13.55 -2.50 11.20
CA SER A 36 -14.96 -2.39 10.78
C SER A 36 -15.59 -1.04 11.12
N LYS A 37 -15.23 -0.45 12.27
CA LYS A 37 -15.74 0.87 12.69
C LYS A 37 -15.11 2.00 11.85
N LYS A 38 -13.79 1.93 11.61
CA LYS A 38 -13.07 2.89 10.77
C LYS A 38 -13.49 2.86 9.29
N ILE A 39 -13.76 1.67 8.73
CA ILE A 39 -14.20 1.54 7.33
C ILE A 39 -15.55 2.25 7.11
N GLN A 40 -16.45 2.19 8.09
CA GLN A 40 -17.74 2.89 8.02
C GLN A 40 -17.58 4.40 8.13
N SER A 41 -16.73 4.90 9.03
CA SER A 41 -16.50 6.36 9.16
C SER A 41 -15.93 7.00 7.89
N PHE A 42 -15.19 6.24 7.07
CA PHE A 42 -14.62 6.73 5.81
C PHE A 42 -15.49 6.45 4.57
N SER A 43 -16.70 5.87 4.73
CA SER A 43 -17.61 5.61 3.60
C SER A 43 -17.92 6.87 2.79
N PRO A 44 -18.22 8.03 3.42
CA PRO A 44 -18.55 9.26 2.67
C PRO A 44 -17.40 9.71 1.78
N ILE A 45 -16.15 9.61 2.26
CA ILE A 45 -14.95 9.98 1.47
C ILE A 45 -14.81 9.04 0.28
N ARG A 46 -14.94 7.72 0.50
CA ARG A 46 -14.79 6.71 -0.56
C ARG A 46 -15.85 6.86 -1.64
N GLU A 47 -17.11 7.04 -1.26
CA GLU A 47 -18.23 7.20 -2.21
C GLU A 47 -18.06 8.45 -3.07
N ASP A 48 -17.65 9.55 -2.44
CA ASP A 48 -17.41 10.83 -3.09
C ASP A 48 -16.22 10.76 -4.08
N GLU A 49 -15.11 10.11 -3.75
CA GLU A 49 -14.00 9.91 -4.70
C GLU A 49 -14.36 8.95 -5.85
N VAL A 50 -15.09 7.86 -5.56
CA VAL A 50 -15.52 6.91 -6.59
C VAL A 50 -16.48 7.58 -7.57
N SER A 51 -17.41 8.40 -7.08
CA SER A 51 -18.34 9.16 -7.92
C SER A 51 -17.59 10.09 -8.90
N ARG A 52 -16.56 10.81 -8.40
CA ARG A 52 -15.68 11.63 -9.27
C ARG A 52 -14.95 10.81 -10.31
N MET A 53 -14.37 9.67 -9.93
CA MET A 53 -13.66 8.81 -10.88
C MET A 53 -14.60 8.31 -11.99
N ILE A 54 -15.82 7.87 -11.64
CA ILE A 54 -16.83 7.44 -12.61
C ILE A 54 -17.21 8.58 -13.55
N LYS A 55 -17.41 9.79 -13.02
CA LYS A 55 -17.70 10.99 -13.83
C LYS A 55 -16.58 11.26 -14.83
N LYS A 56 -15.32 11.17 -14.40
CA LYS A 56 -14.16 11.36 -15.26
C LYS A 56 -14.09 10.30 -16.36
N ILE A 57 -14.30 9.02 -16.02
CA ILE A 57 -14.34 7.93 -17.01
C ILE A 57 -15.45 8.18 -18.04
N SER A 58 -16.64 8.59 -17.59
CA SER A 58 -17.77 8.90 -18.47
C SER A 58 -17.44 10.04 -19.44
N GLN A 59 -16.80 11.11 -18.95
CA GLN A 59 -16.35 12.24 -19.78
C GLN A 59 -15.31 11.81 -20.82
N GLN A 60 -14.31 11.00 -20.42
CA GLN A 60 -13.28 10.49 -21.32
C GLN A 60 -13.84 9.51 -22.36
N ALA A 61 -14.82 8.69 -21.97
CA ALA A 61 -15.52 7.82 -22.90
C ALA A 61 -16.33 8.63 -23.93
N ALA A 62 -17.02 9.69 -23.49
CA ALA A 62 -17.77 10.58 -24.38
C ALA A 62 -16.87 11.30 -25.40
N SER A 63 -15.62 11.63 -25.01
CA SER A 63 -14.62 12.20 -25.92
C SER A 63 -13.84 11.15 -26.73
N SER A 64 -14.22 9.87 -26.65
CA SER A 64 -13.51 8.74 -27.30
C SER A 64 -12.02 8.65 -26.94
N GLN A 65 -11.65 9.11 -25.74
CA GLN A 65 -10.27 9.08 -25.25
C GLN A 65 -9.95 7.71 -24.62
N ILE A 66 -8.77 7.18 -24.94
CA ILE A 66 -8.27 5.94 -24.30
C ILE A 66 -7.83 6.26 -22.87
N THR A 67 -8.38 5.51 -21.91
CA THR A 67 -8.13 5.72 -20.48
C THR A 67 -7.35 4.56 -19.87
N ASN A 68 -6.27 4.88 -19.15
CA ASN A 68 -5.53 3.90 -18.35
C ASN A 68 -6.22 3.71 -16.98
N LEU A 69 -6.94 2.60 -16.82
CA LEU A 69 -7.65 2.27 -15.58
C LEU A 69 -6.71 2.03 -14.40
N SER A 70 -5.53 1.45 -14.62
CA SER A 70 -4.55 1.23 -13.55
C SER A 70 -4.12 2.56 -12.92
N ARG A 71 -3.84 3.57 -13.76
CA ARG A 71 -3.50 4.91 -13.29
C ARG A 71 -4.67 5.54 -12.52
N LEU A 72 -5.90 5.41 -13.01
CA LEU A 72 -7.07 5.93 -12.28
C LEU A 72 -7.27 5.26 -10.92
N MET A 73 -7.08 3.94 -10.83
CA MET A 73 -7.23 3.20 -9.57
C MET A 73 -6.15 3.56 -8.54
N ILE A 74 -4.90 3.72 -8.96
CA ILE A 74 -3.83 4.24 -8.10
C ILE A 74 -4.22 5.62 -7.60
N SER A 75 -4.62 6.50 -8.52
CA SER A 75 -4.99 7.87 -8.20
C SER A 75 -6.17 7.98 -7.24
N LEU A 76 -7.19 7.13 -7.41
CA LEU A 76 -8.33 7.00 -6.50
C LEU A 76 -7.85 6.56 -5.10
N THR A 77 -7.05 5.50 -5.05
CA THR A 77 -6.56 4.91 -3.79
C THR A 77 -5.73 5.93 -3.01
N SER A 78 -4.79 6.58 -3.69
CA SER A 78 -3.97 7.64 -3.12
C SER A 78 -4.82 8.78 -2.57
N THR A 79 -5.77 9.28 -3.35
CA THR A 79 -6.66 10.37 -2.91
C THR A 79 -7.46 10.00 -1.67
N ILE A 80 -8.00 8.78 -1.61
CA ILE A 80 -8.72 8.29 -0.43
C ILE A 80 -7.79 8.24 0.78
N ILE A 81 -6.58 7.69 0.64
CA ILE A 81 -5.60 7.61 1.72
C ILE A 81 -5.25 9.02 2.22
N CYS A 82 -4.94 9.95 1.33
CA CYS A 82 -4.58 11.32 1.68
C CYS A 82 -5.71 12.05 2.40
N ARG A 83 -6.95 11.92 1.93
CA ARG A 83 -8.10 12.54 2.60
C ARG A 83 -8.39 11.95 3.96
N VAL A 84 -8.17 10.64 4.12
CA VAL A 84 -8.37 9.96 5.41
C VAL A 84 -7.26 10.31 6.40
N ALA A 85 -6.00 10.36 5.94
CA ALA A 85 -4.84 10.56 6.80
C ALA A 85 -4.57 12.04 7.11
N PHE A 86 -4.73 12.91 6.11
CA PHE A 86 -4.32 14.32 6.16
C PHE A 86 -5.48 15.30 5.94
N GLY A 87 -6.66 14.84 5.52
CA GLY A 87 -7.79 15.72 5.19
C GLY A 87 -7.64 16.48 3.86
N VAL A 88 -6.52 16.32 3.15
CA VAL A 88 -6.17 17.06 1.94
C VAL A 88 -6.58 16.31 0.67
N ARG A 89 -7.01 17.07 -0.35
CA ARG A 89 -7.17 16.59 -1.73
C ARG A 89 -6.07 17.20 -2.61
N PHE A 90 -5.29 16.35 -3.28
CA PHE A 90 -4.34 16.81 -4.28
C PHE A 90 -5.00 16.91 -5.66
N ASP A 91 -4.72 17.99 -6.39
CA ASP A 91 -5.13 18.10 -7.79
C ASP A 91 -4.39 17.09 -8.68
N GLU A 92 -4.98 16.67 -9.79
CA GLU A 92 -4.42 15.63 -10.68
C GLU A 92 -3.09 16.03 -11.30
N GLU A 93 -2.85 17.33 -11.47
CA GLU A 93 -1.65 17.88 -12.08
C GLU A 93 -0.59 18.30 -11.06
N ALA A 94 -0.95 18.33 -9.77
CA ALA A 94 -0.06 18.76 -8.70
C ALA A 94 1.17 17.86 -8.59
N HIS A 95 2.33 18.50 -8.43
CA HIS A 95 3.60 17.81 -8.23
C HIS A 95 3.55 16.88 -7.01
N GLU A 96 2.96 17.36 -5.92
CA GLU A 96 2.74 16.63 -4.66
C GLU A 96 2.01 15.30 -4.87
N ARG A 97 0.99 15.27 -5.75
CA ARG A 97 0.24 14.04 -6.05
C ARG A 97 1.10 12.99 -6.75
N LYS A 98 1.88 13.41 -7.75
CA LYS A 98 2.78 12.51 -8.49
C LYS A 98 3.87 11.96 -7.58
N SER A 99 4.39 12.81 -6.68
CA SER A 99 5.32 12.39 -5.63
C SER A 99 4.67 11.34 -4.73
N PHE A 100 3.48 11.61 -4.21
CA PHE A 100 2.78 10.66 -3.34
C PHE A 100 2.45 9.31 -4.01
N ASP A 101 1.94 9.33 -5.24
CA ASP A 101 1.66 8.10 -6.00
C ASP A 101 2.92 7.23 -6.15
N TYR A 102 4.06 7.87 -6.43
CA TYR A 102 5.35 7.19 -6.52
C TYR A 102 5.78 6.63 -5.15
N LEU A 103 5.72 7.42 -4.09
CA LEU A 103 6.11 7.00 -2.74
C LEU A 103 5.23 5.87 -2.21
N LEU A 104 3.93 5.93 -2.48
CA LEU A 104 2.99 4.87 -2.10
C LEU A 104 3.28 3.57 -2.85
N ALA A 105 3.54 3.64 -4.17
CA ALA A 105 3.90 2.49 -4.97
C ALA A 105 5.23 1.87 -4.52
N GLU A 106 6.23 2.69 -4.21
CA GLU A 106 7.53 2.24 -3.72
C GLU A 106 7.41 1.60 -2.34
N ALA A 107 6.64 2.18 -1.42
CA ALA A 107 6.34 1.59 -0.12
C ALA A 107 5.65 0.22 -0.25
N GLN A 108 4.70 0.08 -1.18
CA GLN A 108 4.04 -1.20 -1.47
C GLN A 108 5.04 -2.23 -2.01
N ALA A 109 5.94 -1.83 -2.91
CA ALA A 109 6.98 -2.71 -3.42
C ALA A 109 7.95 -3.15 -2.30
N MET A 110 8.31 -2.25 -1.38
CA MET A 110 9.14 -2.58 -0.22
C MET A 110 8.46 -3.55 0.74
N MET A 111 7.15 -3.41 0.99
CA MET A 111 6.38 -4.36 1.83
C MET A 111 6.30 -5.76 1.22
N ALA A 112 6.29 -5.87 -0.11
CA ALA A 112 6.29 -7.15 -0.82
C ALA A 112 7.69 -7.77 -0.94
N THR A 113 8.74 -7.02 -0.62
CA THR A 113 10.13 -7.47 -0.75
C THR A 113 10.52 -8.34 0.45
N ILE A 114 11.25 -9.42 0.17
CA ILE A 114 11.77 -10.34 1.19
C ILE A 114 13.15 -9.85 1.62
N PHE A 115 13.31 -9.54 2.92
CA PHE A 115 14.60 -9.22 3.53
C PHE A 115 15.22 -10.46 4.14
N VAL A 116 16.49 -10.74 3.82
CA VAL A 116 17.21 -11.89 4.39
C VAL A 116 17.39 -11.71 5.90
N SER A 117 17.64 -10.48 6.34
CA SER A 117 17.76 -10.11 7.76
C SER A 117 16.52 -10.46 8.58
N ALA A 118 15.33 -10.53 7.97
CA ALA A 118 14.09 -10.92 8.66
C ALA A 118 14.07 -12.40 9.09
N PHE A 119 14.94 -13.24 8.50
CA PHE A 119 15.01 -14.68 8.78
C PHE A 119 16.37 -15.09 9.37
N PHE A 120 17.44 -14.39 8.98
CA PHE A 120 18.82 -14.70 9.36
C PHE A 120 19.58 -13.43 9.75
N LEU A 121 19.60 -13.08 11.05
CA LEU A 121 20.27 -11.87 11.53
C LEU A 121 21.76 -11.80 11.13
N PHE A 122 22.47 -12.93 11.13
CA PHE A 122 23.90 -12.96 10.76
C PHE A 122 24.16 -12.74 9.25
N LEU A 123 23.13 -12.87 8.40
CA LEU A 123 23.19 -12.62 6.96
C LEU A 123 22.64 -11.25 6.57
N SER A 124 22.42 -10.34 7.53
CA SER A 124 21.88 -9.00 7.25
C SER A 124 22.75 -8.17 6.29
N TRP A 125 24.04 -8.50 6.15
CA TRP A 125 24.93 -7.86 5.18
C TRP A 125 24.52 -8.11 3.72
N ILE A 126 23.76 -9.18 3.43
CA ILE A 126 23.25 -9.48 2.09
C ILE A 126 22.23 -8.42 1.65
N ASP A 127 21.37 -7.97 2.56
CA ASP A 127 20.40 -6.91 2.27
C ASP A 127 21.09 -5.59 1.96
N LYS A 128 22.25 -5.33 2.59
CA LYS A 128 23.10 -4.18 2.26
C LYS A 128 23.76 -4.35 0.89
N LEU A 129 24.35 -5.52 0.60
CA LEU A 129 25.02 -5.77 -0.69
C LEU A 129 24.06 -5.74 -1.88
N THR A 130 22.82 -6.20 -1.69
CA THR A 130 21.77 -6.14 -2.71
C THR A 130 21.14 -4.75 -2.86
N GLY A 131 21.51 -3.79 -2.00
CA GLY A 131 20.97 -2.43 -1.98
C GLY A 131 19.56 -2.33 -1.39
N LEU A 132 19.00 -3.41 -0.84
CA LEU A 132 17.67 -3.40 -0.24
C LEU A 132 17.60 -2.51 1.01
N THR A 133 18.67 -2.51 1.82
CA THR A 133 18.76 -1.61 2.98
C THR A 133 18.76 -0.15 2.54
N ASP A 134 19.58 0.21 1.55
CA ASP A 134 19.66 1.59 1.04
C ASP A 134 18.37 2.04 0.35
N ARG A 135 17.70 1.13 -0.36
CA ARG A 135 16.39 1.37 -0.98
C ARG A 135 15.32 1.62 0.09
N LEU A 136 15.32 0.82 1.15
CA LEU A 136 14.41 0.98 2.29
C LEU A 136 14.61 2.34 2.98
N GLU A 137 15.85 2.68 3.31
CA GLU A 137 16.19 3.94 4.00
C GLU A 137 15.81 5.15 3.15
N ARG A 138 16.09 5.12 1.84
CA ARG A 138 15.68 6.17 0.90
C ARG A 138 14.16 6.32 0.84
N ASN A 139 13.42 5.21 0.80
CA ASN A 139 11.96 5.26 0.78
C ASN A 139 11.40 5.85 2.09
N PHE A 140 11.95 5.48 3.25
CA PHE A 140 11.59 6.09 4.53
C PHE A 140 11.89 7.59 4.56
N LYS A 141 13.07 8.00 4.10
CA LYS A 141 13.45 9.41 4.04
C LYS A 141 12.50 10.21 3.17
N ASN A 142 12.22 9.75 1.95
CA ASN A 142 11.33 10.46 1.04
C ASN A 142 9.89 10.55 1.57
N LEU A 143 9.39 9.50 2.23
CA LEU A 143 8.08 9.55 2.90
C LEU A 143 8.08 10.55 4.06
N ASN A 144 9.16 10.60 4.85
CA ASN A 144 9.27 11.54 5.96
C ASN A 144 9.29 13.00 5.47
N GLU A 145 10.10 13.31 4.47
CA GLU A 145 10.13 14.64 3.84
C GLU A 145 8.76 15.05 3.29
N PHE A 146 8.06 14.11 2.62
CA PHE A 146 6.70 14.36 2.15
C PHE A 146 5.71 14.63 3.29
N TYR A 147 5.78 13.88 4.40
CA TYR A 147 4.89 14.13 5.54
C TYR A 147 5.20 15.45 6.24
N GLU A 148 6.49 15.81 6.38
CA GLU A 148 6.89 17.11 6.93
C GLU A 148 6.33 18.26 6.08
N GLU A 149 6.44 18.19 4.75
CA GLU A 149 5.85 19.18 3.86
C GLU A 149 4.32 19.32 4.05
N LEU A 150 3.60 18.20 4.17
CA LEU A 150 2.16 18.24 4.40
C LEU A 150 1.77 18.81 5.76
N ILE A 151 2.55 18.51 6.80
CA ILE A 151 2.33 19.02 8.15
C ILE A 151 2.66 20.51 8.23
N GLU A 152 3.70 20.99 7.54
CA GLU A 152 4.03 22.42 7.56
C GLU A 152 3.02 23.28 6.79
N GLN A 153 2.38 22.72 5.76
CA GLN A 153 1.36 23.44 4.98
C GLN A 153 -0.01 23.58 5.70
N HIS A 154 -0.27 22.87 6.82
CA HIS A 154 -1.58 22.80 7.48
C HIS A 154 -1.51 22.81 9.02
#